data_AF-R7ST67-F1
#
_entry.id   AF-R7ST67-F1
#
_cell.length_a   1.000
_cell.length_b   1.000
_cell.length_c   1.000
_cell.angle_alpha   90.00
_cell.angle_beta   90.00
_cell.angle_gamma   90.00
#
_symmetry.space_group_name_H-M   'P 1'
#
loop_
_entity.id
_entity.type
_entity.pdbx_description
1 polymer ?
#
loop_
_entity_poly.entity_id
_entity_poly.type
_entity_poly.pdbx_seq_one_letter_code
_entity_poly.pdbx_strand_id
1 'polypeptide(L)'
;MSTEDILTTLKTNVIMNFVIVSTATLISFDHLITIQQELDLFWKKRVTLSSILFCFNRYTAIVYYVVMLPIRFYPSFTHEYGPFTFQLAAHVKQSLDAL
;
A
#
# COMPACT_ATOMS: atom_id res chain seq x y z
N MET A 1 -11.58 25.94 17.37
CA MET A 1 -12.06 24.64 16.87
C MET A 1 -13.47 24.46 17.38
N SER A 2 -14.47 24.52 16.50
CA SER A 2 -15.88 24.38 16.86
C SER A 2 -16.23 22.91 17.16
N THR A 3 -17.27 22.65 17.95
CA THR A 3 -17.75 21.28 18.22
C THR A 3 -18.16 20.54 16.95
N GLU A 4 -18.68 21.27 15.97
CA GLU A 4 -19.03 20.75 14.64
C GLU A 4 -17.80 20.25 13.86
N ASP A 5 -16.66 20.94 14.00
CA ASP A 5 -15.41 20.56 13.33
C ASP A 5 -14.86 19.24 13.88
N ILE A 6 -15.00 19.02 15.20
CA ILE A 6 -14.57 17.78 15.85
C ILE A 6 -15.45 16.63 15.37
N LEU A 7 -16.78 16.83 15.34
CA LEU A 7 -17.73 15.80 14.92
C LEU A 7 -17.52 15.38 13.45
N THR A 8 -17.31 16.35 12.56
CA THR A 8 -17.05 16.09 11.14
C THR A 8 -15.73 15.37 10.92
N THR A 9 -14.69 15.71 11.69
CA THR A 9 -13.40 15.02 11.66
C THR A 9 -13.52 13.56 12.07
N LEU A 10 -14.24 13.28 13.17
CA LEU A 10 -14.44 11.90 13.65
C LEU A 10 -15.22 11.05 12.64
N LYS A 11 -16.31 11.58 12.09
CA LYS A 11 -17.11 10.89 11.07
C LYS A 11 -16.29 10.54 9.84
N THR A 12 -15.52 11.50 9.34
CA THR A 12 -14.65 11.31 8.17
C THR A 12 -13.59 10.24 8.44
N ASN A 13 -13.01 10.22 9.65
CA ASN A 13 -11.99 9.24 10.00
C ASN A 13 -12.52 7.80 9.99
N VAL A 14 -13.72 7.59 10.56
CA VAL A 14 -14.38 6.27 10.55
C VAL A 14 -14.67 5.81 9.13
N ILE A 15 -15.23 6.68 8.28
CA ILE A 15 -15.51 6.36 6.86
C ILE A 15 -14.22 5.96 6.15
N MET A 16 -13.14 6.73 6.34
CA MET A 16 -11.84 6.43 5.73
C MET A 16 -11.29 5.07 6.16
N ASN A 17 -11.46 4.67 7.43
CA ASN A 17 -11.01 3.35 7.90
C ASN A 17 -11.75 2.22 7.17
N PHE A 18 -13.07 2.33 6.99
CA PHE A 18 -13.84 1.35 6.23
C PHE A 18 -13.39 1.29 4.78
N VAL A 19 -13.25 2.45 4.12
CA VAL A 19 -12.79 2.51 2.72
C VAL A 19 -11.44 1.84 2.57
N ILE A 20 -10.47 2.14 3.43
CA ILE A 20 -9.11 1.58 3.36
C ILE A 20 -9.14 0.05 3.50
N VAL A 21 -9.90 -0.49 4.47
CA VAL A 21 -9.99 -1.94 4.69
C VAL A 21 -10.71 -2.62 3.54
N SER A 22 -11.81 -2.06 3.04
CA SER A 22 -12.55 -2.59 1.88
C SER A 22 -11.68 -2.60 0.62
N THR A 23 -10.94 -1.52 0.35
CA THR A 23 -10.02 -1.44 -0.78
C THR A 23 -8.88 -2.45 -0.64
N ALA A 24 -8.25 -2.56 0.53
CA ALA A 24 -7.20 -3.53 0.77
C ALA A 24 -7.69 -4.98 0.61
N THR A 25 -8.91 -5.27 1.07
CA THR A 25 -9.55 -6.59 0.92
C THR A 25 -9.82 -6.89 -0.54
N LEU A 26 -10.38 -5.94 -1.30
CA LEU A 26 -10.70 -6.11 -2.71
C LEU A 26 -9.43 -6.37 -3.54
N ILE A 27 -8.38 -5.59 -3.30
CA ILE A 27 -7.09 -5.73 -3.99
C ILE A 27 -6.44 -7.07 -3.62
N SER A 28 -6.46 -7.45 -2.35
CA SER A 28 -5.92 -8.75 -1.91
C SER A 28 -6.68 -9.91 -2.54
N PHE A 29 -8.01 -9.80 -2.62
CA PHE A 29 -8.84 -10.81 -3.26
C PHE A 29 -8.56 -10.93 -4.76
N ASP A 30 -8.47 -9.81 -5.47
CA ASP A 30 -8.10 -9.79 -6.90
C ASP A 30 -6.74 -10.45 -7.14
N HIS A 31 -5.78 -10.26 -6.24
CA HIS A 31 -4.48 -10.92 -6.31
C HIS A 31 -4.55 -12.41 -6.02
N LEU A 32 -5.33 -12.85 -5.03
CA LEU A 32 -5.47 -14.27 -4.72
C LEU A 32 -6.05 -15.08 -5.89
N ILE A 33 -6.96 -14.50 -6.67
CA ILE A 33 -7.55 -15.20 -7.82
C ILE A 33 -6.60 -15.24 -9.03
N THR A 34 -5.75 -14.24 -9.20
CA THR A 34 -4.86 -14.12 -10.37
C THR A 34 -3.48 -14.72 -10.13
N ILE A 35 -3.02 -14.84 -8.88
CA ILE A 35 -1.69 -15.37 -8.56
C ILE A 35 -1.49 -16.80 -9.08
N GLN A 36 -2.55 -17.62 -9.12
CA GLN A 36 -2.48 -18.98 -9.66
C GLN A 36 -2.15 -18.98 -11.16
N GLN A 37 -2.77 -18.08 -11.92
CA GLN A 37 -2.50 -17.92 -13.35
C GLN A 37 -1.12 -17.32 -13.57
N GLU A 38 -0.71 -16.34 -12.75
CA GLU A 38 0.60 -15.70 -12.84
C GLU A 38 1.75 -16.67 -12.56
N LEU A 39 1.62 -17.52 -11.55
CA LEU A 39 2.62 -18.54 -11.23
C LEU A 39 2.76 -19.55 -12.38
N ASP A 40 1.67 -20.04 -12.95
CA ASP A 40 1.74 -21.00 -14.06
C ASP A 40 2.26 -20.37 -15.36
N LEU A 41 1.92 -19.10 -15.65
CA LEU A 41 2.39 -18.42 -16.87
C LEU A 41 3.81 -17.87 -16.77
N PHE A 42 4.22 -17.34 -15.62
CA PHE A 42 5.50 -16.63 -15.49
C PHE A 42 6.59 -17.45 -14.81
N TRP A 43 6.27 -18.29 -13.83
CA TRP A 43 7.29 -19.12 -13.17
C TRP A 43 7.60 -20.41 -13.91
N LYS A 44 6.69 -20.87 -14.79
CA LYS A 44 6.87 -22.10 -15.57
C LYS A 44 7.42 -21.88 -16.98
N LYS A 45 7.33 -20.65 -17.51
CA LYS A 45 7.92 -20.23 -18.81
C LYS A 45 9.09 -19.27 -18.60
N ARG A 46 9.79 -18.91 -19.69
CA ARG A 46 10.89 -17.93 -19.66
C ARG A 46 10.37 -16.58 -19.17
N VAL A 47 10.87 -16.15 -18.00
CA VAL A 47 10.60 -14.83 -17.43
C VAL A 47 11.12 -13.76 -18.39
N THR A 48 10.24 -12.87 -18.87
CA THR A 48 10.60 -11.74 -19.74
C THR A 48 10.70 -10.45 -18.92
N LEU A 49 11.42 -9.45 -19.42
CA LEU A 49 11.57 -8.16 -18.73
C LEU A 49 10.21 -7.48 -18.47
N SER A 50 9.29 -7.56 -19.42
CA SER A 50 7.93 -7.02 -19.28
C SER A 50 7.12 -7.72 -18.18
N SER A 51 7.34 -9.02 -18.00
CA SER A 51 6.72 -9.79 -16.91
C SER A 51 7.23 -9.35 -15.54
N ILE A 52 8.54 -9.11 -15.40
CA ILE A 52 9.14 -8.60 -14.16
C ILE A 52 8.60 -7.21 -13.84
N LEU A 53 8.50 -6.32 -14.83
CA LEU A 53 7.94 -4.98 -14.65
C LEU A 53 6.48 -5.02 -14.21
N PHE A 54 5.69 -5.92 -14.81
CA PHE A 54 4.30 -6.13 -14.45
C PHE A 54 4.16 -6.68 -13.03
N CYS A 55 5.01 -7.64 -12.66
CA CYS A 55 5.10 -8.17 -11.31
C CYS A 55 5.45 -7.06 -10.31
N PHE A 56 6.50 -6.26 -10.57
CA PHE A 56 6.86 -5.14 -9.71
C PHE A 56 5.70 -4.15 -9.52
N ASN A 57 5.02 -3.77 -10.61
CA ASN A 57 3.85 -2.91 -10.56
C ASN A 57 2.73 -3.52 -9.68
N ARG A 58 2.44 -4.82 -9.87
CA ARG A 58 1.37 -5.52 -9.15
C ARG A 58 1.66 -5.73 -7.67
N TYR A 59 2.88 -6.13 -7.31
CA TYR A 59 3.26 -6.41 -5.91
C TYR A 59 3.56 -5.14 -5.12
N THR A 60 3.96 -4.03 -5.78
CA THR A 60 4.14 -2.73 -5.10
C THR A 60 2.84 -2.24 -4.46
N ALA A 61 1.69 -2.45 -5.12
CA ALA A 61 0.39 -2.11 -4.56
C ALA A 61 0.10 -2.91 -3.27
N ILE A 62 0.39 -4.21 -3.25
CA ILE A 62 0.23 -5.04 -2.03
C ILE A 62 1.13 -4.53 -0.91
N VAL A 63 2.40 -4.32 -1.21
CA VAL A 63 3.39 -3.83 -0.23
C VAL A 63 2.92 -2.50 0.35
N TYR A 64 2.38 -1.61 -0.49
CA TYR A 64 1.81 -0.35 -0.02
C TYR A 64 0.70 -0.57 1.00
N TYR A 65 -0.31 -1.40 0.72
CA TYR A 65 -1.41 -1.64 1.67
C TYR A 65 -0.96 -2.40 2.93
N VAL A 66 -0.03 -3.35 2.81
CA VAL A 66 0.55 -4.08 3.95
C VAL A 66 1.32 -3.15 4.88
N VAL A 67 1.94 -2.10 4.36
CA VAL A 67 2.64 -1.08 5.17
C VAL A 67 1.69 -0.02 5.71
N MET A 68 0.71 0.44 4.92
CA MET A 68 -0.23 1.49 5.30
C MET A 68 -1.24 1.05 6.37
N LEU A 69 -1.72 -0.20 6.33
CA LEU A 69 -2.71 -0.69 7.28
C LEU A 69 -2.18 -0.70 8.73
N PRO A 70 -0.98 -1.23 9.04
CA PRO A 70 -0.44 -1.18 10.39
C PRO A 70 -0.21 0.26 10.88
N ILE A 71 0.27 1.14 10.00
CA ILE A 71 0.47 2.57 10.31
C ILE A 71 -0.86 3.24 10.70
N ARG A 72 -1.95 2.89 10.02
CA ARG A 72 -3.28 3.45 10.25
C ARG A 72 -3.92 2.94 11.55
N PHE A 73 -3.78 1.65 11.87
CA PHE A 73 -4.48 1.00 12.98
C PHE A 73 -3.64 0.86 14.25
N TYR A 74 -2.31 0.82 14.14
CA TYR A 74 -1.38 0.64 15.25
C TYR A 74 -0.41 1.83 15.34
N PRO A 75 -0.77 2.90 16.07
CA PRO A 75 0.09 4.08 16.23
C PRO A 75 1.41 3.77 16.99
N SER A 76 1.50 2.64 17.69
CA SER A 76 2.75 2.12 18.24
C SER A 76 3.76 1.72 17.16
N PHE A 77 3.29 1.22 16.01
CA PHE A 77 4.13 0.85 14.87
C PHE A 77 4.83 2.07 14.26
N THR A 78 4.17 3.24 14.24
CA THR A 78 4.75 4.49 13.74
C THR A 78 5.88 5.04 14.60
N HIS A 79 5.91 4.74 15.90
CA HIS A 79 6.96 5.28 16.78
C HIS A 79 8.32 4.61 16.54
N GLU A 80 8.33 3.35 16.12
CA GLU A 80 9.55 2.57 15.85
C GLU A 80 10.01 2.69 14.39
N TYR A 81 9.08 2.69 13.43
CA TYR A 81 9.40 2.67 11.98
C TYR A 81 9.12 3.99 11.24
N GLY A 82 8.52 4.98 11.90
CA GLY A 82 8.25 6.31 11.34
C GLY A 82 9.48 7.05 10.79
N PRO A 83 10.66 7.00 11.45
CA PRO A 83 11.87 7.64 10.92
C PRO A 83 12.33 7.02 9.60
N PHE A 84 12.26 5.68 9.49
CA PHE A 84 12.69 4.95 8.31
C PHE A 84 11.80 5.24 7.10
N THR A 85 10.47 5.25 7.28
CA THR A 85 9.53 5.51 6.17
C THR A 85 9.67 6.95 5.65
N PHE A 86 9.88 7.93 6.53
CA PHE A 86 10.09 9.32 6.13
C PHE A 86 11.43 9.52 5.40
N GLN A 87 12.48 8.85 5.87
CA GLN A 87 13.81 8.91 5.26
C GLN A 87 13.86 8.25 3.89
N LEU A 88 13.21 7.08 3.73
CA LEU A 88 13.09 6.40 2.45
C LEU A 88 12.29 7.25 1.44
N ALA A 89 11.16 7.81 1.86
CA ALA A 89 10.36 8.70 1.02
C ALA A 89 11.15 9.94 0.58
N ALA A 90 11.96 10.51 1.49
CA ALA A 90 12.83 11.64 1.17
C ALA A 90 13.91 11.27 0.15
N HIS A 91 14.57 10.12 0.30
CA HIS A 91 15.59 9.65 -0.66
C HIS A 91 15.01 9.30 -2.03
N VAL A 92 13.84 8.66 -2.08
CA VAL A 92 13.16 8.36 -3.35
C VAL A 92 12.77 9.64 -4.05
N LYS A 93 12.18 10.61 -3.33
CA LYS A 93 11.83 11.91 -3.89
C LYS A 93 13.06 12.64 -4.43
N GLN A 94 14.15 12.67 -3.66
CA GLN A 94 15.41 13.29 -4.08
C GLN A 94 16.02 12.64 -5.33
N SER A 95 15.94 11.32 -5.45
CA SER A 95 16.43 10.60 -6.63
C SER A 95 15.57 10.84 -7.88
N LEU A 96 14.28 11.10 -7.68
CA LEU A 96 13.35 11.43 -8.76
C LEU A 96 13.49 12.89 -9.23
N ASP A 97 13.73 13.83 -8.31
CA ASP A 97 13.98 15.25 -8.63
C ASP A 97 15.34 15.47 -9.33
N ALA A 98 16.23 14.48 -9.29
CA ALA A 98 17.56 14.50 -9.92
C ALA A 98 17.62 13.90 -11.34
N LEU A 99 16.51 13.35 -11.84
CA LEU A 99 16.33 12.78 -13.19
C LEU A 99 15.60 13.77 -14.09
#